data_AF-A0A948UU75-F1
#
_entry.id   AF-A0A948UU75-F1
#
_cell.length_a   1.000
_cell.length_b   1.000
_cell.length_c   1.000
_cell.angle_alpha   90.00
_cell.angle_beta   90.00
_cell.angle_gamma   90.00
#
_symmetry.space_group_name_H-M   'P 1'
#
loop_
_entity.id
_entity.type
_entity.pdbx_description
1 polymer ?
#
loop_
_entity_poly.entity_id
_entity_poly.type
_entity_poly.pdbx_seq_one_letter_code
_entity_poly.pdbx_strand_id
1 'polypeptide(L)' 'VSGSTDLAGRPWRWTRTTAATDDPDLLRIDIRVRDPEAQAAQRTLFRSRSR' A
#
# COMPACT_ATOMS: atom_id res chain seq x y z
N VAL A 1 -1.79 4.16 6.89
CA VAL A 1 -0.76 5.20 6.66
C VAL A 1 -0.90 5.72 5.25
N SER A 2 -0.61 6.99 5.00
CA SER A 2 -0.62 7.58 3.66
C SER A 2 0.55 8.54 3.49
N GLY A 3 0.92 8.84 2.25
CA GLY A 3 1.98 9.78 1.94
C GLY A 3 1.96 10.22 0.48
N SER A 4 2.95 11.03 0.13
CA SER A 4 3.20 11.51 -1.24
C SER A 4 4.66 11.27 -1.60
N THR A 5 4.95 11.05 -2.88
CA THR A 5 6.33 10.99 -3.39
C THR A 5 6.38 11.53 -4.81
N ASP A 6 7.43 12.26 -5.15
CA ASP A 6 7.66 12.73 -6.52
C ASP A 6 8.43 11.65 -7.29
N LEU A 7 7.86 11.21 -8.41
CA LEU A 7 8.46 10.20 -9.28
C LEU A 7 8.11 10.50 -10.74
N ALA A 8 9.13 10.48 -11.61
CA ALA A 8 9.01 10.85 -13.02
C ALA A 8 8.38 12.24 -13.25
N GLY A 9 8.73 13.21 -12.39
CA GLY A 9 8.24 14.60 -12.49
C GLY A 9 6.77 14.78 -12.11
N ARG A 10 6.16 13.80 -11.44
CA ARG A 10 4.75 13.85 -11.01
C ARG A 10 4.62 13.51 -9.52
N PRO A 11 3.74 14.21 -8.77
CA PRO A 11 3.46 13.86 -7.38
C PRO A 11 2.47 12.69 -7.32
N TRP A 12 2.86 11.62 -6.64
CA TRP A 12 2.05 10.42 -6.44
C TRP A 12 1.58 10.34 -5.00
N ARG A 13 0.27 10.18 -4.80
CA ARG A 13 -0.30 9.93 -3.48
C ARG A 13 -0.46 8.42 -3.30
N TRP A 14 -0.04 7.93 -2.15
CA TRP A 14 -0.19 6.52 -1.82
C TRP A 14 -0.87 6.32 -0.46
N THR A 15 -1.57 5.20 -0.33
CA THR A 15 -2.09 4.71 0.94
C THR A 15 -1.56 3.30 1.17
N ARG A 16 -1.33 2.97 2.44
CA ARG A 16 -0.95 1.65 2.92
C ARG A 16 -1.87 1.28 4.09
N THR A 17 -2.60 0.19 3.92
CA THR A 17 -3.42 -0.42 4.97
C THR A 17 -2.79 -1.75 5.36
N THR A 18 -2.72 -2.02 6.66
CA THR A 18 -2.29 -3.34 7.16
C THR A 18 -3.45 -3.93 7.92
N ALA A 19 -3.80 -5.18 7.62
CA ALA A 19 -4.90 -5.91 8.24
C ALA A 19 -4.43 -7.30 8.68
N ALA A 20 -5.06 -7.84 9.73
CA ALA A 20 -4.92 -9.24 10.08
C ALA A 20 -5.57 -10.13 9.00
N THR A 21 -5.06 -11.34 8.86
CA THR A 21 -5.67 -12.40 8.03
C THR A 21 -6.24 -13.50 8.92
N ASP A 22 -6.90 -14.48 8.31
CA ASP A 22 -7.36 -15.68 9.01
C ASP A 22 -6.18 -16.56 9.48
N ASP A 23 -5.04 -16.47 8.79
CA ASP A 23 -3.76 -16.97 9.31
C ASP A 23 -3.24 -15.98 10.37
N PRO A 24 -3.08 -16.41 11.64
CA PRO A 24 -2.66 -15.54 12.74
C PRO A 24 -1.21 -15.05 12.61
N ASP A 25 -0.37 -15.78 11.86
CA ASP A 25 1.03 -15.47 11.66
C ASP A 25 1.27 -14.54 10.46
N LEU A 26 0.22 -14.20 9.71
CA LEU A 26 0.31 -13.31 8.55
C LEU A 26 -0.42 -11.99 8.76
N LEU A 27 0.13 -10.95 8.12
CA LEU A 27 -0.52 -9.66 7.94
C LEU A 27 -0.64 -9.36 6.44
N ARG A 28 -1.82 -8.94 6.01
CA ARG A 28 -2.05 -8.40 4.67
C ARG A 28 -1.71 -6.92 4.65
N ILE A 29 -0.94 -6.51 3.65
CA ILE A 29 -0.64 -5.10 3.38
C ILE A 29 -1.20 -4.77 2.00
N ASP A 30 -2.13 -3.83 1.97
CA ASP A 30 -2.69 -3.30 0.74
C ASP A 30 -2.11 -1.90 0.49
N ILE A 31 -1.49 -1.71 -0.67
CA ILE A 31 -0.95 -0.44 -1.13
C ILE A 31 -1.74 0.01 -2.36
N ARG A 32 -2.23 1.26 -2.33
CA ARG A 32 -2.85 1.90 -3.49
C ARG A 32 -2.11 3.18 -3.82
N VAL A 33 -1.83 3.39 -5.10
CA VAL A 33 -1.17 4.58 -5.62
C VAL A 33 -2.11 5.27 -6.59
N ARG A 34 -2.24 6.58 -6.46
CA ARG A 34 -3.13 7.43 -7.25
C ARG A 34 -2.41 8.72 -7.63
N ASP A 35 -2.72 9.21 -8.81
CA ASP A 35 -2.42 10.56 -9.24
C ASP A 35 -3.69 11.43 -9.10
N PRO A 36 -3.70 12.70 -9.55
CA PRO A 36 -4.90 13.53 -9.50
C PRO A 36 -6.08 13.03 -10.36
N GLU A 37 -5.84 12.17 -11.34
CA GLU A 37 -6.84 11.72 -12.30
C GLU A 37 -7.48 10.40 -11.86
N ALA A 38 -6.68 9.42 -11.43
CA ALA A 38 -7.18 8.09 -11.10
C ALA A 38 -6.23 7.25 -10.22
N GLN A 39 -6.68 6.04 -9.87
CA GLN A 39 -5.81 5.01 -9.34
C GLN A 39 -4.86 4.52 -10.45
N ALA A 40 -3.56 4.63 -10.19
CA ALA A 40 -2.53 4.24 -11.13
C ALA A 40 -1.98 2.83 -10.86
N ALA A 41 -1.94 2.42 -9.59
CA ALA A 41 -1.46 1.09 -9.22
C ALA A 41 -2.07 0.59 -7.91
N GLN A 42 -2.08 -0.73 -7.76
CA GLN A 42 -2.38 -1.40 -6.51
C GLN A 42 -1.48 -2.63 -6.33
N ARG A 43 -1.15 -2.93 -5.09
CA ARG A 43 -0.39 -4.13 -4.71
C ARG A 43 -0.89 -4.66 -3.38
N THR A 44 -1.10 -5.97 -3.33
CA THR A 44 -1.31 -6.70 -2.08
C THR A 44 -0.05 -7.51 -1.78
N LEU A 45 0.42 -7.41 -0.55
CA LEU A 45 1.59 -8.11 -0.02
C LEU A 45 1.21 -8.82 1.27
N PHE A 46 1.92 -9.88 1.60
CA PHE A 46 1.82 -10.56 2.87
C PHE A 46 3.17 -10.53 3.56
N ARG A 47 3.16 -10.36 4.88
CA ARG A 47 4.37 -10.49 5.70
C ARG A 47 4.04 -11.29 6.95
N SER A 48 5.06 -11.91 7.54
CA SER A 48 4.96 -12.48 8.87
C SER A 48 4.59 -11.41 9.91
N ARG A 49 3.84 -11.83 10.92
CA ARG A 49 3.45 -11.01 12.07
C ARG A 49 4.58 -10.92 13.08
N SER A 50 5.32 -12.02 13.26
CA SER A 50 6.61 -12.10 13.94
C SER A 50 7.74 -11.70 12.98
N ARG A 51 8.70 -10.92 13.47
CA ARG A 51 9.81 -10.39 12.67
C ARG A 51 11.01 -11.32 12.70
#